data_AF-A0AAI8CLS2-F1
#
_entry.id   AF-A0AAI8CLS2-F1
#
_cell.length_a   1.000
_cell.length_b   1.000
_cell.length_c   1.000
_cell.angle_alpha   90.00
_cell.angle_beta   90.00
_cell.angle_gamma   90.00
#
_symmetry.space_group_name_H-M   'P 1'
#
loop_
_entity.id
_entity.type
_entity.pdbx_description
1 polymer ?
#
loop_
_entity_poly.entity_id
_entity_poly.type
_entity_poly.pdbx_seq_one_letter_code
_entity_poly.pdbx_strand_id
1 'polypeptide(L)'
;MVELVTLLAMGLIVGYGYVSPLIFNFVEKFLPQLSNSFQSNALLYSIIISVIFAVIFYSLYKSIIFLGSFIISFLVGSFLIKSFLTPYLTLEWYVYVVIGLLTGLIGGLYAVRNSSKFVGLVSTAVCSFILASIASSFFDKYVFALNNTVFGWIVFVLSLFIFLVRITKLWGVKEHGK
;
A
#
# COMPACT_ATOMS: atom_id res chain seq x y z
N MET A 1 4.65 -10.06 14.85
CA MET A 1 4.86 -8.90 15.76
C MET A 1 5.05 -7.59 14.99
N VAL A 2 5.98 -7.51 14.02
CA VAL A 2 6.28 -6.25 13.31
C VAL A 2 5.04 -5.60 12.68
N GLU A 3 4.19 -6.35 11.96
CA GLU A 3 2.94 -5.83 11.37
C GLU A 3 2.02 -5.16 12.40
N LEU A 4 1.85 -5.81 13.56
CA LEU A 4 0.95 -5.37 14.62
C LEU A 4 1.48 -4.07 15.26
N VAL A 5 2.81 -4.00 15.48
CA VAL A 5 3.48 -2.80 16.00
C VAL A 5 3.41 -1.66 14.98
N THR A 6 3.62 -1.92 13.69
CA THR A 6 3.52 -0.89 12.65
C THR A 6 2.10 -0.37 12.47
N LEU A 7 1.08 -1.23 12.55
CA LEU A 7 -0.33 -0.82 12.46
C LEU A 7 -0.76 -0.01 13.68
N LEU A 8 -0.31 -0.41 14.88
CA LEU A 8 -0.48 0.38 16.10
C LEU A 8 0.16 1.75 15.96
N ALA A 9 1.43 1.81 15.53
CA ALA A 9 2.14 3.07 15.33
C ALA A 9 1.44 3.95 14.28
N MET A 10 0.99 3.38 13.16
CA MET A 10 0.28 4.12 12.12
C MET A 10 -1.05 4.67 12.63
N GLY A 11 -1.81 3.87 13.38
CA GLY A 11 -3.07 4.30 14.00
C GLY A 11 -2.88 5.40 15.03
N LEU A 12 -1.78 5.35 15.79
CA LEU A 12 -1.42 6.41 16.72
C LEU A 12 -1.04 7.70 15.98
N ILE A 13 -0.23 7.62 14.93
CA ILE A 13 0.19 8.78 14.13
C ILE A 13 -1.02 9.43 13.45
N VAL A 14 -1.91 8.64 12.84
CA VAL A 14 -3.09 9.16 12.15
C VAL A 14 -4.09 9.73 13.16
N GLY A 15 -4.34 9.00 14.25
CA GLY A 15 -5.26 9.43 15.29
C GLY A 15 -4.83 10.73 15.97
N TYR A 16 -3.56 10.85 16.33
CA TYR A 16 -3.01 12.05 16.96
C TYR A 16 -2.81 13.19 15.96
N GLY A 17 -2.15 12.92 14.84
CA GLY A 17 -1.67 13.94 13.91
C GLY A 17 -2.73 14.51 12.97
N TYR A 18 -3.76 13.74 12.62
CA TYR A 18 -4.75 14.16 11.62
C TYR A 18 -6.17 14.19 12.18
N VAL A 19 -6.59 13.13 12.87
CA VAL A 19 -7.99 12.98 13.28
C VAL A 19 -8.32 13.82 14.50
N SER A 20 -7.48 13.79 15.53
CA SER A 20 -7.67 14.60 16.75
C SER A 20 -7.80 16.10 16.43
N PRO A 21 -6.90 16.75 15.66
CA PRO A 21 -7.05 18.16 15.32
C PRO A 21 -8.30 18.45 14.48
N LEU A 22 -8.72 17.54 13.60
CA LEU A 22 -9.99 17.68 12.87
C LEU A 22 -11.20 17.67 13.82
N ILE A 23 -11.22 16.76 14.79
CA ILE A 23 -12.29 16.67 15.80
C ILE A 23 -12.27 17.91 16.69
N PHE A 24 -11.11 18.37 17.14
CA PHE A 24 -11.01 19.60 17.94
C PHE A 24 -11.52 20.82 17.19
N ASN A 25 -11.10 21.01 15.94
CA ASN A 25 -11.59 22.10 15.08
C ASN A 25 -13.10 22.01 14.84
N PHE A 26 -13.64 20.79 14.71
CA PHE A 26 -15.08 20.58 14.56
C PHE A 26 -15.85 20.93 15.83
N VAL A 27 -15.37 20.49 17.00
CA VAL A 27 -15.99 20.79 18.30
C VAL A 27 -15.93 22.29 18.58
N GLU A 28 -14.81 22.95 18.30
CA GLU A 28 -14.67 24.40 18.46
C GLU A 28 -15.65 25.17 17.57
N LYS A 29 -15.85 24.71 16.32
CA LYS A 29 -16.71 25.38 15.34
C LYS A 29 -18.22 25.15 15.57
N PHE A 30 -18.62 23.97 16.00
CA PHE A 30 -20.03 23.59 16.08
C PHE A 30 -20.57 23.45 17.52
N LEU A 31 -19.69 23.26 18.50
CA LEU A 31 -20.02 23.02 19.91
C LEU A 31 -19.05 23.78 20.83
N PRO A 32 -18.97 25.13 20.73
CA PRO A 32 -17.97 25.93 21.44
C PRO A 32 -18.06 25.80 22.97
N GLN A 33 -19.25 25.48 23.50
CA GLN A 33 -19.49 25.26 24.93
C GLN A 33 -18.71 24.05 25.49
N LEU A 34 -18.35 23.09 24.64
CA LEU A 34 -17.56 21.91 24.99
C LEU A 34 -16.06 22.09 24.74
N SER A 35 -15.64 23.16 24.04
CA SER A 35 -14.24 23.31 23.61
C SER A 35 -13.27 23.47 24.78
N ASN A 36 -13.65 24.22 25.82
CA ASN A 36 -12.82 24.43 27.01
C ASN A 36 -12.51 23.12 27.76
N SER A 37 -13.49 22.23 27.87
CA SER A 37 -13.30 20.90 28.48
C SER A 37 -12.43 19.98 27.61
N PHE A 38 -12.56 20.08 26.28
CA PHE A 38 -11.75 19.33 25.32
C PHE A 38 -10.30 19.81 25.28
N GLN A 39 -10.05 21.13 25.35
CA GLN A 39 -8.72 21.71 25.37
C GLN A 39 -7.96 21.39 26.67
N SER A 40 -8.64 21.47 27.82
CA SER A 40 -8.05 21.13 29.13
C SER A 40 -7.56 19.67 29.20
N ASN A 41 -8.22 18.76 28.47
CA ASN A 41 -7.88 17.33 28.44
C ASN A 41 -7.41 16.86 27.04
N ALA A 42 -6.88 17.78 26.21
CA ALA A 42 -6.63 17.50 24.80
C ALA A 42 -5.72 16.29 24.57
N LEU A 43 -4.68 16.12 25.40
CA LEU A 43 -3.80 14.95 25.35
C LEU A 43 -4.56 13.65 25.62
N LEU A 44 -5.43 13.62 26.63
CA LEU A 44 -6.17 12.42 27.03
C LEU A 44 -7.17 12.01 25.94
N TYR A 45 -7.90 12.97 25.38
CA TYR A 45 -8.79 12.73 24.23
C TYR A 45 -8.03 12.29 22.98
N SER A 46 -6.87 12.89 22.69
CA SER A 46 -6.05 12.51 21.55
C SER A 46 -5.53 11.07 21.65
N ILE A 47 -5.17 10.62 22.86
CA ILE A 47 -4.75 9.24 23.13
C ILE A 47 -5.92 8.28 22.90
N ILE A 48 -7.11 8.60 23.42
CA ILE A 48 -8.31 7.77 23.23
C ILE A 48 -8.64 7.62 21.74
N ILE A 49 -8.66 8.73 20.99
CA ILE A 49 -8.90 8.73 19.54
C ILE A 49 -7.83 7.90 18.82
N SER A 50 -6.57 8.03 19.21
CA SER A 50 -5.44 7.29 18.65
C SER A 50 -5.55 5.78 18.87
N VAL A 51 -5.96 5.35 20.07
CA VAL A 51 -6.21 3.93 20.37
C VAL A 51 -7.39 3.39 19.56
N ILE A 52 -8.48 4.16 19.44
CA ILE A 52 -9.64 3.77 18.62
C ILE A 52 -9.20 3.57 17.16
N PHE A 53 -8.44 4.52 16.60
CA PHE A 53 -7.96 4.40 15.21
C PHE A 53 -6.98 3.23 15.03
N ALA A 54 -6.12 2.95 15.99
CA ALA A 54 -5.26 1.77 15.93
C ALA A 54 -6.06 0.45 15.90
N VAL A 55 -7.14 0.35 16.68
CA VAL A 55 -8.04 -0.81 16.66
C VAL A 55 -8.77 -0.92 15.33
N ILE A 56 -9.26 0.21 14.80
CA ILE A 56 -9.92 0.27 13.48
C ILE A 56 -8.95 -0.18 12.38
N PHE A 57 -7.72 0.35 12.34
CA PHE A 57 -6.72 -0.04 11.35
C PHE A 57 -6.32 -1.51 11.48
N TYR A 58 -6.21 -2.03 12.69
CA TYR A 58 -5.95 -3.45 12.92
C TYR A 58 -7.10 -4.33 12.38
N SER A 59 -8.35 -3.92 12.60
CA SER A 59 -9.54 -4.62 12.09
C SER A 59 -9.64 -4.54 10.56
N LEU A 60 -9.37 -3.37 9.98
CA LEU A 60 -9.44 -3.14 8.53
C LEU A 60 -8.25 -3.69 7.76
N TYR A 61 -7.11 -3.95 8.41
CA TYR A 61 -5.87 -4.39 7.77
C TYR A 61 -6.06 -5.56 6.80
N LYS A 62 -6.72 -6.64 7.26
CA LYS A 62 -6.98 -7.81 6.41
C LYS A 62 -7.92 -7.48 5.26
N SER A 63 -8.88 -6.59 5.48
CA SER A 63 -9.83 -6.15 4.45
C SER A 63 -9.14 -5.28 3.38
N ILE A 64 -8.21 -4.42 3.79
CA ILE A 64 -7.42 -3.58 2.88
C ILE A 64 -6.46 -4.44 2.05
N ILE A 65 -5.79 -5.42 2.67
CA ILE A 65 -4.95 -6.37 1.95
C ILE A 65 -5.77 -7.16 0.93
N PHE A 66 -6.93 -7.66 1.35
CA PHE A 66 -7.85 -8.36 0.45
C PHE A 66 -8.20 -7.50 -0.76
N LEU A 67 -8.65 -6.26 -0.52
CA LEU A 67 -9.09 -5.36 -1.59
C LEU A 67 -7.94 -4.97 -2.53
N GLY A 68 -6.78 -4.63 -1.98
CA GLY A 68 -5.61 -4.24 -2.77
C GLY A 68 -5.09 -5.38 -3.64
N SER A 69 -4.95 -6.57 -3.05
CA SER A 69 -4.52 -7.76 -3.79
C SER A 69 -5.57 -8.26 -4.78
N PHE A 70 -6.85 -8.12 -4.47
CA PHE A 70 -7.96 -8.38 -5.37
C PHE A 70 -7.86 -7.52 -6.62
N ILE A 71 -7.70 -6.20 -6.46
CA ILE A 71 -7.60 -5.27 -7.59
C ILE A 71 -6.36 -5.57 -8.43
N ILE A 72 -5.21 -5.79 -7.81
CA ILE A 72 -3.97 -6.11 -8.54
C ILE A 72 -4.13 -7.41 -9.33
N SER A 73 -4.66 -8.46 -8.71
CA SER A 73 -4.83 -9.77 -9.35
C SER A 73 -5.91 -9.74 -10.42
N PHE A 74 -6.99 -8.97 -10.21
CA PHE A 74 -8.01 -8.70 -11.22
C PHE A 74 -7.40 -8.02 -12.46
N LEU A 75 -6.60 -6.97 -12.25
CA LEU A 75 -5.96 -6.23 -13.34
C LEU A 75 -4.96 -7.11 -14.10
N VAL A 76 -4.11 -7.86 -13.38
CA VAL A 76 -3.12 -8.77 -13.99
C VAL A 76 -3.83 -9.90 -14.76
N GLY A 77 -4.83 -10.55 -14.16
CA GLY A 77 -5.60 -11.60 -14.81
C GLY A 77 -6.30 -11.08 -16.07
N SER A 78 -6.97 -9.93 -15.96
CA SER A 78 -7.64 -9.29 -17.11
C SER A 78 -6.66 -8.90 -18.20
N PHE A 79 -5.48 -8.38 -17.85
CA PHE A 79 -4.42 -8.04 -18.80
C PHE A 79 -3.90 -9.27 -19.52
N LEU A 80 -3.57 -10.35 -18.80
CA LEU A 80 -3.06 -11.59 -19.39
C LEU A 80 -4.08 -12.21 -20.36
N ILE A 81 -5.36 -12.22 -19.99
CA ILE A 81 -6.40 -12.75 -20.88
C ILE A 81 -6.53 -11.86 -22.12
N LYS A 82 -6.48 -10.54 -21.95
CA LYS A 82 -6.54 -9.58 -23.07
C LYS A 82 -5.34 -9.69 -24.02
N SER A 83 -4.16 -9.92 -23.48
CA SER A 83 -2.91 -9.97 -24.25
C SER A 83 -2.69 -11.31 -24.93
N PHE A 84 -3.11 -12.42 -24.33
CA PHE A 84 -2.75 -13.76 -24.78
C PHE A 84 -3.91 -14.63 -25.24
N LEU A 85 -5.15 -14.40 -24.78
CA LEU A 85 -6.30 -15.26 -25.16
C LEU A 85 -7.20 -14.63 -26.23
N THR A 86 -7.38 -13.31 -26.20
CA THR A 86 -8.23 -12.58 -27.16
C THR A 86 -7.82 -12.74 -28.64
N PRO A 87 -6.52 -12.92 -28.98
CA PRO A 87 -6.12 -13.23 -30.35
C PRO A 87 -6.57 -14.61 -30.84
N TYR A 88 -6.90 -15.54 -29.94
CA TYR A 88 -7.19 -16.95 -30.26
C TYR A 88 -8.62 -17.39 -29.92
N LEU A 89 -9.30 -16.70 -29.00
CA LEU A 89 -10.70 -16.93 -28.64
C LEU A 89 -11.47 -15.60 -28.64
N THR A 90 -12.56 -15.57 -29.40
CA THR A 90 -13.57 -14.51 -29.32
C THR A 90 -14.45 -14.72 -28.09
N LEU A 91 -13.96 -14.29 -26.92
CA LEU A 91 -14.77 -14.24 -25.70
C LEU A 91 -15.53 -12.91 -25.64
N GLU A 92 -16.77 -12.95 -25.14
CA GLU A 92 -17.56 -11.75 -24.89
C GLU A 92 -17.05 -10.97 -23.68
N TRP A 93 -17.33 -9.66 -23.67
CA TRP A 93 -16.73 -8.73 -22.71
C TRP A 93 -16.98 -9.12 -21.23
N TYR A 94 -18.16 -9.66 -20.94
CA TYR A 94 -18.56 -10.08 -19.59
C TYR A 94 -17.77 -11.30 -19.11
N VAL A 95 -17.31 -12.18 -20.01
CA VAL A 95 -16.54 -13.37 -19.63
C VAL A 95 -15.17 -12.96 -19.09
N TYR A 96 -14.53 -11.93 -19.66
CA TYR A 96 -13.28 -11.39 -19.13
C TYR A 96 -13.45 -10.81 -17.73
N VAL A 97 -14.57 -10.11 -17.49
CA VAL A 97 -14.88 -9.56 -16.17
C VAL A 97 -15.07 -10.70 -15.16
N VAL A 98 -15.79 -11.76 -15.53
CA VAL A 98 -16.00 -12.91 -14.63
C VAL A 98 -14.69 -13.63 -14.31
N ILE A 99 -13.84 -13.90 -15.30
CA ILE A 99 -12.54 -14.55 -15.05
C ILE A 99 -11.61 -13.61 -14.27
N GLY A 100 -11.63 -12.31 -14.58
CA GLY A 100 -10.95 -11.27 -13.81
C GLY A 100 -11.39 -11.26 -12.35
N LEU A 101 -12.69 -11.33 -12.09
CA LEU A 101 -13.24 -11.39 -10.72
C LEU A 101 -12.80 -12.66 -9.99
N LEU A 102 -12.81 -13.82 -10.65
CA LEU A 102 -12.34 -15.08 -10.06
C LEU A 102 -10.84 -15.03 -9.73
N THR A 103 -10.02 -14.54 -10.64
CA THR A 103 -8.58 -14.36 -10.42
C THR A 103 -8.29 -13.32 -9.33
N GLY A 104 -9.04 -12.23 -9.32
CA GLY A 104 -9.07 -11.24 -8.24
C GLY A 104 -9.38 -11.88 -6.89
N LEU A 105 -10.43 -12.70 -6.81
CA LEU A 105 -10.90 -13.32 -5.57
C LEU A 105 -9.89 -14.35 -5.05
N ILE A 106 -9.29 -15.15 -5.94
CA ILE A 106 -8.20 -16.07 -5.60
C ILE A 106 -6.99 -15.30 -5.05
N GLY A 107 -6.56 -14.24 -5.74
CA GLY A 107 -5.45 -13.39 -5.31
C GLY A 107 -5.72 -12.70 -3.97
N GLY A 108 -6.94 -12.19 -3.79
CA GLY A 108 -7.46 -11.61 -2.56
C GLY A 108 -7.36 -12.57 -1.37
N LEU A 109 -7.95 -13.76 -1.50
CA LEU A 109 -7.94 -14.78 -0.45
C LEU A 109 -6.53 -15.28 -0.14
N TYR A 110 -5.70 -15.47 -1.17
CA TYR A 110 -4.31 -15.91 -0.98
C TYR A 110 -3.48 -14.87 -0.23
N ALA A 111 -3.64 -13.59 -0.56
CA ALA A 111 -2.93 -12.50 0.09
C ALA A 111 -3.37 -12.31 1.55
N VAL A 112 -4.65 -12.48 1.88
CA VAL A 112 -5.11 -12.43 3.28
C VAL A 112 -4.49 -13.56 4.11
N ARG A 113 -4.37 -14.76 3.54
CA ARG A 113 -3.76 -15.92 4.23
C ARG A 113 -2.24 -15.79 4.39
N ASN A 114 -1.58 -15.08 3.48
CA ASN A 114 -0.13 -14.85 3.47
C ASN A 114 0.22 -13.35 3.61
N SER A 115 -0.53 -12.61 4.44
CA SER A 115 -0.48 -11.14 4.52
C SER A 115 0.94 -10.60 4.68
N SER A 116 1.76 -11.25 5.51
CA SER A 116 3.15 -10.85 5.76
C SER A 116 4.05 -10.94 4.52
N LYS A 117 3.86 -11.96 3.69
CA LYS A 117 4.60 -12.10 2.43
C LYS A 117 4.13 -11.06 1.42
N PHE A 118 2.82 -10.83 1.34
CA PHE A 118 2.24 -9.85 0.42
C PHE A 118 2.69 -8.43 0.77
N VAL A 119 2.58 -8.03 2.03
CA VAL A 119 3.04 -6.71 2.50
C VAL A 119 4.55 -6.56 2.33
N GLY A 120 5.34 -7.60 2.59
CA GLY A 120 6.78 -7.57 2.32
C GLY A 120 7.11 -7.36 0.83
N LEU A 121 6.36 -7.99 -0.06
CA LEU A 121 6.52 -7.88 -1.51
C LEU A 121 6.15 -6.47 -2.00
N VAL A 122 4.98 -5.96 -1.60
CA VAL A 122 4.52 -4.61 -1.93
C VAL A 122 5.45 -3.54 -1.35
N SER A 123 5.85 -3.68 -0.08
CA SER A 123 6.80 -2.75 0.56
C SER A 123 8.14 -2.73 -0.19
N THR A 124 8.64 -3.89 -0.60
CA THR A 124 9.88 -3.98 -1.38
C THR A 124 9.73 -3.31 -2.75
N ALA A 125 8.60 -3.48 -3.44
CA ALA A 125 8.33 -2.81 -4.71
C ALA A 125 8.30 -1.28 -4.55
N VAL A 126 7.56 -0.79 -3.55
CA VAL A 126 7.42 0.65 -3.28
C VAL A 126 8.75 1.26 -2.86
N CYS A 127 9.49 0.64 -1.95
CA CYS A 127 10.81 1.13 -1.53
C CYS A 127 11.80 1.15 -2.69
N SER A 128 11.79 0.12 -3.56
CA SER A 128 12.65 0.09 -4.74
C SER A 128 12.33 1.23 -5.72
N PHE A 129 11.03 1.51 -5.91
CA PHE A 129 10.58 2.62 -6.72
C PHE A 129 10.97 3.99 -6.13
N ILE A 130 10.76 4.19 -4.83
CA ILE A 130 11.13 5.44 -4.15
C ILE A 130 12.64 5.66 -4.20
N LEU A 131 13.44 4.63 -3.90
CA LEU A 131 14.90 4.73 -3.96
C LEU A 131 15.39 5.05 -5.37
N ALA A 132 14.86 4.38 -6.40
CA ALA A 132 15.20 4.67 -7.78
C ALA A 132 14.76 6.09 -8.18
N SER A 133 13.57 6.53 -7.76
CA SER A 133 13.06 7.88 -8.04
C SER A 133 13.93 8.95 -7.41
N ILE A 134 14.33 8.78 -6.15
CA ILE A 134 15.22 9.71 -5.45
C ILE A 134 16.57 9.74 -6.15
N ALA A 135 17.19 8.58 -6.39
CA ALA A 135 18.50 8.49 -7.05
C ALA A 135 18.48 9.17 -8.42
N SER A 136 17.47 8.87 -9.25
CA SER A 136 17.31 9.50 -10.56
C SER A 136 17.02 11.00 -10.47
N SER A 137 16.26 11.46 -9.47
CA SER A 137 16.01 12.90 -9.26
C SER A 137 17.28 13.67 -8.89
N PHE A 138 18.16 13.06 -8.08
CA PHE A 138 19.49 13.63 -7.81
C PHE A 138 20.34 13.64 -9.08
N PHE A 139 20.31 12.56 -9.88
CA PHE A 139 21.08 12.48 -11.12
C PHE A 139 20.62 13.51 -12.17
N ASP A 140 19.32 13.71 -12.28
CA ASP A 140 18.70 14.69 -13.17
C ASP A 140 19.08 16.12 -12.80
N LYS A 141 19.06 16.42 -11.49
CA LYS A 141 19.36 17.76 -10.97
C LYS A 141 20.84 18.13 -11.03
N TYR A 142 21.76 17.17 -10.84
CA TYR A 142 23.18 17.46 -10.62
C TYR A 142 24.12 16.96 -11.73
N VAL A 143 23.67 16.11 -12.65
CA VAL A 143 24.54 15.48 -13.67
C VAL A 143 24.06 15.74 -15.09
N PHE A 144 22.79 15.42 -15.41
CA PHE A 144 22.23 15.59 -16.76
C PHE A 144 20.76 15.99 -16.70
N ALA A 145 20.35 17.04 -17.43
CA ALA A 145 18.93 17.36 -17.60
C ALA A 145 18.28 16.34 -18.57
N LEU A 146 17.64 15.32 -18.01
CA LEU A 146 16.99 14.26 -18.76
C LEU A 146 15.60 14.71 -19.21
N ASN A 147 15.20 14.26 -20.41
CA ASN A 147 13.79 14.38 -20.81
C ASN A 147 12.93 13.48 -19.92
N ASN A 148 11.74 13.96 -19.52
CA ASN A 148 10.75 13.25 -18.72
C ASN A 148 10.52 11.78 -19.14
N THR A 149 10.52 11.48 -20.44
CA THR A 149 10.35 10.10 -20.93
C THR A 149 11.54 9.21 -20.54
N VAL A 150 12.76 9.71 -20.71
CA VAL A 150 14.00 8.98 -20.37
C VAL A 150 14.14 8.82 -18.87
N PHE A 151 13.80 9.88 -18.11
CA PHE A 151 13.74 9.84 -16.65
C PHE A 151 12.81 8.73 -16.15
N GLY A 152 11.58 8.67 -16.68
CA GLY A 152 10.61 7.64 -16.30
C GLY A 152 11.10 6.22 -16.59
N TRP A 153 11.73 6.00 -17.74
CA TRP A 153 12.33 4.70 -18.09
C TRP A 153 13.48 4.30 -17.17
N ILE A 154 14.38 5.23 -16.84
CA ILE A 154 15.49 4.96 -15.92
C ILE A 154 14.94 4.59 -14.54
N VAL A 155 14.00 5.38 -13.99
CA VAL A 155 13.36 5.07 -12.72
C VAL A 155 12.71 3.69 -12.76
N PHE A 156 11.97 3.38 -13.83
CA PHE A 156 11.32 2.08 -13.98
C PHE A 156 12.32 0.92 -14.01
N VAL A 157 13.30 0.94 -14.91
CA VAL A 157 14.30 -0.12 -15.05
C VAL A 157 15.11 -0.30 -13.76
N LEU A 158 15.54 0.80 -13.15
CA LEU A 158 16.37 0.77 -11.95
C LEU A 158 15.56 0.31 -10.72
N SER A 159 14.29 0.72 -10.62
CA SER A 159 13.38 0.20 -9.59
C SER A 159 13.13 -1.30 -9.74
N LEU A 160 12.95 -1.78 -10.98
CA LEU A 160 12.70 -3.17 -11.29
C LEU A 160 13.95 -4.01 -11.00
N PHE A 161 15.14 -3.49 -11.32
CA PHE A 161 16.41 -4.13 -10.98
C PHE A 161 16.59 -4.26 -9.46
N ILE A 162 16.42 -3.17 -8.69
CA ILE A 162 16.54 -3.19 -7.22
C ILE A 162 15.52 -4.18 -6.63
N PHE A 163 14.29 -4.15 -7.13
CA PHE A 163 13.22 -5.03 -6.70
C PHE A 163 13.56 -6.51 -6.92
N LEU A 164 14.01 -6.89 -8.13
CA LEU A 164 14.39 -8.26 -8.47
C LEU A 164 15.58 -8.75 -7.65
N VAL A 165 16.61 -7.92 -7.48
CA VAL A 165 17.79 -8.25 -6.64
C VAL A 165 17.38 -8.46 -5.18
N ARG A 166 16.45 -7.65 -4.67
CA ARG A 166 15.98 -7.77 -3.28
C ARG A 166 15.11 -9.01 -3.10
N ILE A 167 14.19 -9.29 -4.01
CA ILE A 167 13.33 -10.48 -3.94
C ILE A 167 14.14 -11.77 -4.05
N THR A 168 15.10 -11.84 -4.98
CA THR A 168 15.97 -13.02 -5.13
C THR A 168 16.79 -13.27 -3.87
N LYS A 169 17.31 -12.23 -3.20
CA LYS A 169 17.96 -12.38 -1.89
C LYS A 169 17.00 -12.75 -0.76
N LEU A 170 15.77 -12.22 -0.73
CA LEU A 170 14.79 -12.52 0.33
C LEU A 170 14.22 -13.93 0.23
N TRP A 171 14.13 -14.51 -0.98
CA TRP A 171 13.61 -15.86 -1.20
C TRP A 171 14.67 -16.93 -1.42
N GLY A 172 15.83 -16.59 -2.00
CA GLY A 172 16.94 -17.52 -2.21
C GLY A 172 17.65 -17.96 -0.92
N VAL A 173 17.52 -17.22 0.18
CA VAL A 173 18.13 -17.60 1.47
C VAL A 173 17.47 -18.82 2.12
N LYS A 174 16.26 -19.21 1.70
CA LYS A 174 15.60 -20.41 2.23
C LYS A 174 16.08 -21.73 1.60
N GLU A 175 16.69 -21.71 0.42
CA GLU A 175 17.12 -22.95 -0.25
C GLU A 175 18.54 -23.41 0.13
N HIS A 176 19.34 -22.56 0.78
CA HIS A 176 20.68 -22.92 1.24
C HIS A 176 20.86 -23.01 2.76
N GLY A 177 19.77 -22.88 3.53
CA GLY A 177 19.76 -23.13 4.96
C GLY A 177 19.47 -24.60 5.27
N LYS A 178 20.51 -25.43 5.24
CA LYS A 178 20.64 -26.47 6.26
C LYS A 178 20.80 -25.81 7.63
#